data_AF-A0A8I6W5P6-F1
#
_entry.id   AF-A0A8I6W5P6-F1
#
_cell.length_a   1.000
_cell.length_b   1.000
_cell.length_c   1.000
_cell.angle_alpha   90.00
_cell.angle_beta   90.00
_cell.angle_gamma   90.00
#
_symmetry.space_group_name_H-M   'P 1'
#
loop_
_entity.id
_entity.type
_entity.pdbx_description
1 polymer ?
#
loop_
_entity_poly.entity_id
_entity_poly.type
_entity_poly.pdbx_seq_one_letter_code
_entity_poly.pdbx_strand_id
1 'polypeptide(L)'
;MGNCRSSSCALLGKAHVVPDTEWRIQDFGKTHVPSFEWRIQDFSSLLKTGAKRATSGAFHCSGYNWFLQVIPMHKEAGSETPYVALRLVPSQLSLVPGHTVHAVYELSIYNHSKGMYCGCKASYNFDFKNTYSKEQCLIPLHELLKSSAFLVDDSCVFAVEILKIDVSSPEKKAVVVQKKATIVQNLFVQKKGFAKGTYTWTMNNFLELDLKHFAKSPTFEVGGHKWYIGMYPRGDKYSTDCLSLYLFLDASDEHHLESKKVVIMTMSILDQKNGKHFTGTSDLWVCGESWGWPNFFGLKNFKDPSGGYVVGSSCIVKADLTIVGSSNDG
;
A
#
# COMPACT_ATOMS: atom_id res chain seq x y z
N MET A 1 -14.05 -63.49 9.13
CA MET A 1 -13.35 -63.56 7.82
C MET A 1 -14.08 -62.65 6.85
N GLY A 2 -13.38 -61.76 6.15
CA GLY A 2 -13.90 -61.05 4.98
C GLY A 2 -14.02 -59.52 5.12
N ASN A 3 -12.89 -58.81 5.08
CA ASN A 3 -12.85 -57.43 4.58
C ASN A 3 -13.22 -57.43 3.10
N CYS A 4 -14.06 -56.48 2.66
CA CYS A 4 -14.02 -56.00 1.27
C CYS A 4 -14.29 -54.50 1.23
N ARG A 5 -13.22 -53.75 0.98
CA ARG A 5 -13.21 -52.35 0.52
C ARG A 5 -13.57 -52.33 -0.96
N SER A 6 -14.33 -51.32 -1.39
CA SER A 6 -14.50 -50.92 -2.78
C SER A 6 -14.78 -49.41 -2.76
N SER A 7 -13.76 -48.55 -2.66
CA SER A 7 -13.07 -47.89 -3.79
C SER A 7 -14.00 -47.09 -4.70
N SER A 8 -14.37 -45.89 -4.25
CA SER A 8 -14.96 -44.85 -5.08
C SER A 8 -13.86 -44.27 -5.99
N CYS A 9 -13.91 -44.59 -7.28
CA CYS A 9 -13.03 -44.02 -8.28
C CYS A 9 -13.52 -42.60 -8.63
N ALA A 10 -12.88 -41.57 -8.07
CA ALA A 10 -13.12 -40.19 -8.46
C ALA A 10 -12.37 -39.93 -9.79
N LEU A 11 -13.11 -39.90 -10.89
CA LEU A 11 -12.61 -39.42 -12.17
C LEU A 11 -12.41 -37.91 -12.07
N LEU A 12 -11.14 -37.50 -12.00
CA LEU A 12 -10.65 -36.15 -12.22
C LEU A 12 -11.00 -35.71 -13.65
N GLY A 13 -12.18 -35.11 -13.82
CA GLY A 13 -12.45 -34.26 -14.96
C GLY A 13 -11.58 -33.01 -14.84
N LYS A 14 -10.54 -32.92 -15.68
CA LYS A 14 -9.79 -31.68 -15.90
C LYS A 14 -10.80 -30.61 -16.32
N ALA A 15 -11.05 -29.64 -15.44
CA ALA A 15 -11.78 -28.44 -15.81
C ALA A 15 -11.03 -27.78 -16.96
N HIS A 16 -11.64 -27.79 -18.14
CA HIS A 16 -11.20 -27.04 -19.29
C HIS A 16 -11.33 -25.57 -18.90
N VAL A 17 -10.21 -24.92 -18.57
CA VAL A 17 -10.17 -23.47 -18.35
C VAL A 17 -10.46 -22.83 -19.69
N VAL A 18 -11.67 -22.32 -19.83
CA VAL A 18 -12.03 -21.42 -20.94
C VAL A 18 -11.10 -20.21 -20.85
N PRO A 19 -10.47 -19.76 -21.96
CA PRO A 19 -9.74 -18.50 -21.92
C PRO A 19 -10.76 -17.39 -21.75
N ASP A 20 -10.79 -16.76 -20.57
CA ASP A 20 -11.56 -15.54 -20.27
C ASP A 20 -11.22 -14.49 -21.34
N THR A 21 -12.13 -14.33 -22.30
CA THR A 21 -11.98 -13.41 -23.45
C THR A 21 -13.20 -12.50 -23.50
N GLU A 22 -13.50 -11.85 -22.38
CA GLU A 22 -14.29 -10.62 -22.33
C GLU A 22 -13.90 -9.87 -21.05
N TRP A 23 -13.42 -8.65 -21.25
CA TRP A 23 -13.02 -7.66 -20.25
C TRP A 23 -13.96 -7.64 -19.04
N ARG A 24 -13.43 -7.84 -17.82
CA ARG A 24 -14.21 -7.79 -16.56
C ARG A 24 -14.59 -6.36 -16.12
N ILE A 25 -14.53 -5.40 -17.04
CA ILE A 25 -14.78 -3.98 -16.79
C ILE A 25 -15.96 -3.48 -17.62
N GLN A 26 -16.79 -2.65 -17.01
CA GLN A 26 -18.00 -2.06 -17.58
C GLN A 26 -17.77 -0.57 -17.79
N ASP A 27 -18.38 -0.02 -18.85
CA ASP A 27 -18.42 1.41 -19.12
C ASP A 27 -19.36 2.10 -18.11
N PHE A 28 -18.85 3.04 -17.30
CA PHE A 28 -19.65 3.73 -16.26
C PHE A 28 -20.45 4.94 -16.77
N GLY A 29 -20.38 5.23 -18.07
CA GLY A 29 -21.05 6.39 -18.67
C GLY A 29 -20.27 7.70 -18.51
N LYS A 30 -20.63 8.71 -19.30
CA LYS A 30 -19.97 10.04 -19.31
C LYS A 30 -20.29 10.91 -18.08
N THR A 31 -21.32 10.54 -17.33
CA THR A 31 -21.77 11.27 -16.13
C THR A 31 -21.16 10.72 -14.84
N HIS A 32 -20.34 9.66 -14.93
CA HIS A 32 -19.61 9.12 -13.79
C HIS A 32 -18.59 10.14 -13.29
N VAL A 33 -18.57 10.39 -11.98
CA VAL A 33 -17.68 11.37 -11.34
C VAL A 33 -17.02 10.69 -10.15
N PRO A 34 -15.72 10.33 -10.24
CA PRO A 34 -15.05 9.62 -9.18
C PRO A 34 -14.84 10.50 -7.96
N SER A 35 -14.69 9.87 -6.79
CA SER A 35 -14.28 10.55 -5.56
C SER A 35 -12.80 10.95 -5.61
N PHE A 36 -11.98 10.14 -6.27
CA PHE A 36 -10.55 10.37 -6.44
C PHE A 36 -10.08 9.91 -7.82
N GLU A 37 -9.26 10.74 -8.45
CA GLU A 37 -8.63 10.51 -9.75
C GLU A 37 -7.11 10.57 -9.58
N TRP A 38 -6.42 9.52 -9.99
CA TRP A 38 -4.97 9.37 -9.88
C TRP A 38 -4.33 9.26 -11.25
N ARG A 39 -3.63 10.33 -11.64
CA ARG A 39 -2.94 10.43 -12.92
C ARG A 39 -1.49 10.00 -12.74
N ILE A 40 -1.14 8.83 -13.26
CA ILE A 40 0.24 8.32 -13.25
C ILE A 40 0.88 8.69 -14.57
N GLN A 41 1.82 9.63 -14.51
CA GLN A 41 2.67 10.01 -15.63
C GLN A 41 3.92 9.14 -15.67
N ASP A 42 4.44 8.90 -16.87
CA ASP A 42 5.55 7.99 -17.12
C ASP A 42 5.31 6.59 -16.54
N PHE A 43 4.17 5.97 -16.91
CA PHE A 43 3.77 4.62 -16.45
C PHE A 43 4.84 3.57 -16.76
N SER A 44 5.56 3.71 -17.88
CA SER A 44 6.71 2.85 -18.18
C SER A 44 7.83 2.94 -17.13
N SER A 45 8.02 4.10 -16.50
CA SER A 45 8.98 4.29 -15.40
C SER A 45 8.52 3.59 -14.14
N LEU A 46 7.22 3.63 -13.82
CA LEU A 46 6.66 2.87 -12.70
C LEU A 46 6.99 1.38 -12.82
N LEU A 47 6.81 0.79 -14.01
CA LEU A 47 7.17 -0.62 -14.27
C LEU A 47 8.67 -0.89 -14.05
N LYS A 48 9.53 0.05 -14.46
CA LYS A 48 11.00 -0.07 -14.33
C LYS A 48 11.50 0.04 -12.89
N THR A 49 10.71 0.62 -11.97
CA THR A 49 11.09 0.66 -10.55
C THR A 49 11.19 -0.73 -9.91
N GLY A 50 10.48 -1.73 -10.47
CA GLY A 50 10.37 -3.06 -9.88
C GLY A 50 9.48 -3.13 -8.63
N ALA A 51 8.86 -2.03 -8.21
CA ALA A 51 7.91 -2.03 -7.12
C ALA A 51 6.69 -2.90 -7.48
N LYS A 52 6.20 -3.70 -6.52
CA LYS A 52 5.03 -4.56 -6.78
C LYS A 52 3.75 -3.76 -6.88
N ARG A 53 3.66 -2.67 -6.12
CA ARG A 53 2.52 -1.75 -6.12
C ARG A 53 2.96 -0.30 -5.98
N ALA A 54 2.06 0.60 -6.32
CA ALA A 54 2.15 2.03 -6.08
C ALA A 54 0.97 2.45 -5.21
N THR A 55 1.20 3.26 -4.18
CA THR A 55 0.16 3.79 -3.27
C THR A 55 0.03 5.29 -3.46
N SER A 56 -1.18 5.77 -3.69
CA SER A 56 -1.48 7.20 -3.79
C SER A 56 -1.22 7.93 -2.47
N GLY A 57 -1.31 9.25 -2.47
CA GLY A 57 -1.52 10.01 -1.25
C GLY A 57 -2.92 9.74 -0.68
N ALA A 58 -3.11 10.09 0.59
CA ALA A 58 -4.41 9.98 1.24
C ALA A 58 -5.42 10.93 0.58
N PHE A 59 -6.61 10.44 0.28
CA PHE A 59 -7.76 11.24 -0.12
C PHE A 59 -8.91 11.03 0.89
N HIS A 60 -9.54 12.13 1.29
CA HIS A 60 -10.60 12.08 2.28
C HIS A 60 -11.97 11.92 1.62
N CYS A 61 -12.70 10.86 1.98
CA CYS A 61 -14.07 10.65 1.52
C CYS A 61 -14.94 10.07 2.65
N SER A 62 -16.09 10.69 2.87
CA SER A 62 -17.13 10.20 3.79
C SER A 62 -16.61 9.90 5.20
N GLY A 63 -15.76 10.77 5.75
CA GLY A 63 -15.25 10.65 7.12
C GLY A 63 -14.01 9.76 7.27
N TYR A 64 -13.50 9.18 6.18
CA TYR A 64 -12.33 8.31 6.19
C TYR A 64 -11.26 8.80 5.22
N ASN A 65 -9.99 8.61 5.59
CA ASN A 65 -8.88 8.74 4.66
C ASN A 65 -8.67 7.40 3.96
N TRP A 66 -8.56 7.45 2.63
CA TRP A 66 -8.36 6.30 1.77
C TRP A 66 -7.12 6.49 0.91
N PHE A 67 -6.59 5.38 0.41
CA PHE A 67 -5.54 5.32 -0.59
C PHE A 67 -6.00 4.40 -1.72
N LEU A 68 -5.66 4.79 -2.95
CA LEU A 68 -5.77 3.94 -4.11
C LEU A 68 -4.42 3.27 -4.34
N GLN A 69 -4.43 1.94 -4.52
CA GLN A 69 -3.23 1.20 -4.88
C GLN A 69 -3.36 0.61 -6.28
N VAL A 70 -2.32 0.83 -7.08
CA VAL A 70 -2.13 0.21 -8.41
C VAL A 70 -1.13 -0.91 -8.26
N ILE A 71 -1.46 -2.09 -8.78
CA ILE A 71 -0.59 -3.26 -8.90
C ILE A 71 -0.37 -3.48 -10.41
N PRO A 72 0.71 -2.95 -11.00
CA PRO A 72 0.88 -2.93 -12.46
C PRO A 72 1.06 -4.31 -13.10
N MET A 73 1.58 -5.27 -12.34
CA MET A 73 1.92 -6.62 -12.82
C MET A 73 1.25 -7.70 -11.96
N HIS A 74 -0.01 -7.52 -11.59
CA HIS A 74 -0.76 -8.51 -10.81
C HIS A 74 -0.93 -9.80 -11.62
N LYS A 75 -0.74 -10.97 -10.99
CA LYS A 75 -1.01 -12.27 -11.60
C LYS A 75 -2.02 -13.02 -10.74
N GLU A 76 -3.20 -13.28 -11.29
CA GLU A 76 -4.16 -14.18 -10.66
C GLU A 76 -3.60 -15.61 -10.59
N ALA A 77 -3.99 -16.37 -9.57
CA ALA A 77 -3.57 -17.76 -9.44
C ALA A 77 -4.01 -18.56 -10.67
N GLY A 78 -3.05 -19.19 -11.36
CA GLY A 78 -3.29 -19.95 -12.58
C GLY A 78 -3.34 -19.11 -13.87
N SER A 79 -3.22 -17.78 -13.80
CA SER A 79 -3.05 -16.93 -14.98
C SER A 79 -1.58 -16.72 -15.31
N GLU A 80 -1.20 -16.94 -16.56
CA GLU A 80 0.12 -16.57 -17.08
C GLU A 80 0.20 -15.08 -17.43
N THR A 81 -0.94 -14.47 -17.76
CA THR A 81 -1.05 -13.09 -18.20
C THR A 81 -1.13 -12.14 -17.00
N PRO A 82 -0.22 -11.15 -16.88
CA PRO A 82 -0.33 -10.12 -15.87
C PRO A 82 -1.40 -9.09 -16.24
N TYR A 83 -2.10 -8.60 -15.23
CA TYR A 83 -3.08 -7.53 -15.29
C TYR A 83 -2.60 -6.31 -14.52
N VAL A 84 -3.06 -5.14 -14.93
CA VAL A 84 -3.09 -3.99 -14.04
C VAL A 84 -4.30 -4.13 -13.13
N ALA A 85 -4.06 -4.24 -11.83
CA ALA A 85 -5.10 -4.37 -10.83
C ALA A 85 -5.12 -3.16 -9.89
N LEU A 86 -6.31 -2.82 -9.39
CA LEU A 86 -6.52 -1.79 -8.38
C LEU A 86 -7.01 -2.41 -7.08
N ARG A 87 -6.74 -1.72 -5.96
CA ARG A 87 -7.40 -2.00 -4.68
C ARG A 87 -7.54 -0.74 -3.84
N LEU A 88 -8.55 -0.75 -2.97
CA LEU A 88 -8.83 0.33 -2.03
C LEU A 88 -8.24 -0.02 -0.66
N VAL A 89 -7.64 0.98 -0.01
CA VAL A 89 -6.96 0.83 1.28
C VAL A 89 -7.40 1.98 2.20
N PRO A 90 -8.05 1.74 3.35
CA PRO A 90 -8.26 2.79 4.34
C PRO A 90 -6.96 3.13 5.06
N SER A 91 -6.79 4.39 5.45
CA SER A 91 -5.78 4.73 6.45
C SER A 91 -6.14 4.05 7.76
N GLN A 92 -5.18 3.33 8.33
CA GLN A 92 -5.33 2.71 9.64
C GLN A 92 -5.62 3.78 10.72
N LEU A 93 -5.19 5.03 10.51
CA LEU A 93 -5.48 6.15 11.42
C LEU A 93 -6.97 6.51 11.45
N SER A 94 -7.72 6.19 10.40
CA SER A 94 -9.16 6.43 10.29
C SER A 94 -10.02 5.27 10.83
N LEU A 95 -9.42 4.12 11.16
CA LEU A 95 -10.15 2.97 11.69
C LEU A 95 -10.24 3.04 13.22
N VAL A 96 -11.36 2.58 13.78
CA VAL A 96 -11.61 2.48 15.24
C VAL A 96 -11.64 1.01 15.69
N PRO A 97 -10.88 0.60 16.73
CA PRO A 97 -10.84 -0.80 17.15
C PRO A 97 -12.23 -1.34 17.47
N GLY A 98 -12.55 -2.53 16.95
CA GLY A 98 -13.86 -3.16 17.13
C GLY A 98 -14.96 -2.68 16.18
N HIS A 99 -14.71 -1.68 15.33
CA HIS A 99 -15.62 -1.31 14.24
C HIS A 99 -15.25 -2.04 12.95
N THR A 100 -16.27 -2.36 12.14
CA THR A 100 -16.11 -2.80 10.75
C THR A 100 -16.71 -1.75 9.83
N VAL A 101 -15.94 -1.33 8.82
CA VAL A 101 -16.34 -0.37 7.79
C VAL A 101 -16.63 -1.15 6.52
N HIS A 102 -17.89 -1.35 6.19
CA HIS A 102 -18.30 -1.91 4.90
C HIS A 102 -18.35 -0.80 3.86
N ALA A 103 -17.50 -0.87 2.84
CA ALA A 103 -17.53 0.08 1.73
C ALA A 103 -17.98 -0.60 0.44
N VAL A 104 -18.81 0.11 -0.33
CA VAL A 104 -19.14 -0.22 -1.73
C VAL A 104 -18.54 0.86 -2.60
N TYR A 105 -17.77 0.47 -3.61
CA TYR A 105 -16.98 1.37 -4.42
C TYR A 105 -16.79 0.85 -5.84
N GLU A 106 -16.42 1.74 -6.74
CA GLU A 106 -16.09 1.46 -8.13
C GLU A 106 -14.62 1.79 -8.37
N LEU A 107 -13.88 0.86 -8.98
CA LEU A 107 -12.48 1.03 -9.37
C LEU A 107 -12.40 1.08 -10.89
N SER A 108 -11.72 2.07 -11.45
CA SER A 108 -11.75 2.32 -12.90
C SER A 108 -10.45 2.85 -13.48
N ILE A 109 -10.34 2.72 -14.81
CA ILE A 109 -9.35 3.35 -15.67
C ILE A 109 -10.07 4.27 -16.67
N TYR A 110 -9.50 5.43 -16.97
CA TYR A 110 -10.08 6.39 -17.90
C TYR A 110 -9.76 6.04 -19.36
N ASN A 111 -10.78 6.01 -20.21
CA ASN A 111 -10.66 5.89 -21.65
C ASN A 111 -10.69 7.29 -22.28
N HIS A 112 -9.53 7.78 -22.71
CA HIS A 112 -9.36 9.09 -23.32
C HIS A 112 -10.10 9.24 -24.65
N SER A 113 -10.17 8.18 -25.46
CA SER A 113 -10.85 8.21 -26.76
C SER A 113 -12.38 8.34 -26.63
N LYS A 114 -12.97 7.70 -25.62
CA LYS A 114 -14.41 7.77 -25.33
C LYS A 114 -14.79 8.91 -24.38
N GLY A 115 -13.82 9.43 -23.63
CA GLY A 115 -14.02 10.45 -22.60
C GLY A 115 -14.80 9.93 -21.39
N MET A 116 -14.53 8.69 -20.95
CA MET A 116 -15.29 8.05 -19.88
C MET A 116 -14.49 6.99 -19.12
N TYR A 117 -14.96 6.60 -17.94
CA TYR A 117 -14.35 5.57 -17.10
C TYR A 117 -14.87 4.17 -17.41
N CYS A 118 -13.97 3.19 -17.39
CA CYS A 118 -14.26 1.77 -17.52
C CYS A 118 -13.74 1.05 -16.27
N GLY A 119 -14.55 0.25 -15.61
CA GLY A 119 -14.14 -0.33 -14.32
C GLY A 119 -15.04 -1.43 -13.80
N CYS A 120 -14.84 -1.79 -12.53
CA CYS A 120 -15.69 -2.76 -11.84
C CYS A 120 -16.17 -2.21 -10.50
N LYS A 121 -17.34 -2.69 -10.08
CA LYS A 121 -17.92 -2.41 -8.77
C LYS A 121 -17.52 -3.52 -7.81
N ALA A 122 -17.12 -3.14 -6.60
CA ALA A 122 -16.75 -4.06 -5.54
C ALA A 122 -17.30 -3.60 -4.18
N SER A 123 -17.28 -4.50 -3.22
CA SER A 123 -17.49 -4.17 -1.82
C SER A 123 -16.52 -4.93 -0.93
N TYR A 124 -16.22 -4.36 0.24
CA TYR A 124 -15.29 -4.98 1.18
C TYR A 124 -15.56 -4.51 2.61
N ASN A 125 -15.31 -5.40 3.58
CA ASN A 125 -15.36 -5.10 5.00
C ASN A 125 -13.95 -4.80 5.49
N PHE A 126 -13.70 -3.56 5.87
CA PHE A 126 -12.44 -3.13 6.44
C PHE A 126 -12.51 -3.09 7.96
N ASP A 127 -11.45 -3.53 8.60
CA ASP A 127 -11.26 -3.45 10.05
C ASP A 127 -9.75 -3.44 10.35
N PHE A 128 -9.38 -3.54 11.62
CA PHE A 128 -7.97 -3.50 12.07
C PHE A 128 -7.11 -4.63 11.51
N LYS A 129 -7.71 -5.76 11.14
CA LYS A 129 -7.04 -6.92 10.56
C LYS A 129 -7.13 -6.90 9.04
N ASN A 130 -8.22 -6.35 8.50
CA ASN A 130 -8.53 -6.32 7.08
C ASN A 130 -8.34 -4.90 6.52
N THR A 131 -7.08 -4.51 6.30
CA THR A 131 -6.72 -3.11 5.96
C THR A 131 -6.53 -2.84 4.47
N TYR A 132 -6.96 -3.75 3.59
CA TYR A 132 -6.98 -3.55 2.15
C TYR A 132 -8.02 -4.46 1.50
N SER A 133 -8.61 -4.02 0.38
CA SER A 133 -9.54 -4.84 -0.37
C SER A 133 -8.84 -5.91 -1.20
N LYS A 134 -9.63 -6.83 -1.76
CA LYS A 134 -9.16 -7.71 -2.84
C LYS A 134 -8.66 -6.87 -4.02
N GLU A 135 -7.68 -7.43 -4.73
CA GLU A 135 -7.12 -6.88 -5.95
C GLU A 135 -8.12 -7.12 -7.10
N GLN A 136 -8.49 -6.06 -7.81
CA GLN A 136 -9.45 -6.10 -8.91
C GLN A 136 -8.71 -5.86 -10.23
N CYS A 137 -8.60 -6.90 -11.05
CA CYS A 137 -8.00 -6.80 -12.38
C CYS A 137 -8.87 -5.94 -13.30
N LEU A 138 -8.27 -4.92 -13.92
CA LEU A 138 -8.97 -4.06 -14.87
C LEU A 138 -8.66 -4.45 -16.32
N ILE A 139 -7.38 -4.42 -16.69
CA ILE A 139 -6.92 -4.59 -18.06
C ILE A 139 -5.65 -5.45 -18.08
N PRO A 140 -5.52 -6.42 -19.01
CA PRO A 140 -4.25 -7.10 -19.23
C PRO A 140 -3.14 -6.08 -19.50
N LEU A 141 -1.99 -6.23 -18.84
CA LEU A 141 -0.91 -5.25 -18.94
C LEU A 141 -0.46 -5.06 -20.40
N HIS A 142 -0.38 -6.13 -21.18
CA HIS A 142 0.04 -6.08 -22.57
C HIS A 142 -0.97 -5.35 -23.49
N GLU A 143 -2.26 -5.33 -23.12
CA GLU A 143 -3.29 -4.56 -23.83
C GLU A 143 -3.19 -3.08 -23.48
N LEU A 144 -3.01 -2.76 -22.19
CA LEU A 144 -2.79 -1.38 -21.74
C LEU A 144 -1.60 -0.75 -22.46
N LEU A 145 -0.46 -1.45 -22.51
CA LEU A 145 0.77 -0.96 -23.15
C LEU A 145 0.64 -0.73 -24.66
N LYS A 146 -0.39 -1.29 -25.32
CA LYS A 146 -0.68 -1.09 -26.75
C LYS A 146 -1.85 -0.12 -26.98
N SER A 147 -2.57 0.28 -25.94
CA SER A 147 -3.80 1.04 -26.05
C SER A 147 -3.56 2.54 -26.05
N SER A 148 -3.75 3.18 -27.19
CA SER A 148 -3.80 4.65 -27.29
C SER A 148 -5.04 5.27 -26.63
N ALA A 149 -6.01 4.46 -26.21
CA ALA A 149 -7.20 4.94 -25.51
C ALA A 149 -6.99 5.02 -23.99
N PHE A 150 -6.13 4.17 -23.42
CA PHE A 150 -5.91 4.07 -21.97
C PHE A 150 -4.51 4.54 -21.53
N LEU A 151 -3.53 4.51 -22.43
CA LEU A 151 -2.17 4.98 -22.20
C LEU A 151 -1.85 6.09 -23.21
N VAL A 152 -2.06 7.34 -22.81
CA VAL A 152 -1.81 8.54 -23.64
C VAL A 152 -0.57 9.23 -23.13
N ASP A 153 0.42 9.48 -23.98
CA ASP A 153 1.71 10.11 -23.61
C ASP A 153 2.38 9.43 -22.40
N ASP A 154 2.43 8.08 -22.42
CA ASP A 154 2.92 7.23 -21.32
C ASP A 154 2.23 7.52 -19.98
N SER A 155 0.98 7.99 -20.01
CA SER A 155 0.21 8.34 -18.83
C SER A 155 -1.09 7.54 -18.75
N CYS A 156 -1.39 7.06 -17.53
CA CYS A 156 -2.62 6.35 -17.19
C CYS A 156 -3.40 7.15 -16.16
N VAL A 157 -4.73 7.13 -16.25
CA VAL A 157 -5.60 7.71 -15.23
C VAL A 157 -6.44 6.61 -14.60
N PHE A 158 -6.23 6.39 -13.31
CA PHE A 158 -7.00 5.46 -12.48
C PHE A 158 -7.93 6.24 -11.56
N ALA A 159 -9.05 5.66 -11.18
CA ALA A 159 -9.98 6.36 -10.32
C ALA A 159 -10.73 5.42 -9.38
N VAL A 160 -11.31 6.02 -8.33
CA VAL A 160 -12.22 5.36 -7.41
C VAL A 160 -13.42 6.25 -7.07
N GLU A 161 -14.62 5.70 -7.15
CA GLU A 161 -15.84 6.30 -6.61
C GLU A 161 -16.28 5.52 -5.36
N ILE A 162 -16.39 6.20 -4.21
CA ILE A 162 -16.97 5.61 -3.00
C ILE A 162 -18.47 5.83 -3.04
N LEU A 163 -19.23 4.75 -3.25
CA LEU A 163 -20.69 4.81 -3.41
C LEU A 163 -21.43 4.75 -2.08
N LYS A 164 -20.91 3.95 -1.14
CA LYS A 164 -21.56 3.71 0.16
C LYS A 164 -20.53 3.35 1.21
N ILE A 165 -20.73 3.86 2.44
CA ILE A 165 -20.05 3.39 3.64
C ILE A 165 -21.09 3.07 4.70
N ASP A 166 -21.06 1.84 5.20
CA ASP A 166 -21.82 1.39 6.37
C ASP A 166 -20.85 1.02 7.48
N VAL A 167 -21.02 1.57 8.67
CA VAL A 167 -20.15 1.29 9.83
C VAL A 167 -20.92 0.45 10.83
N SER A 168 -20.44 -0.76 11.10
CA SER A 168 -20.93 -1.52 12.24
C SER A 168 -20.27 -0.95 13.50
N SER A 169 -21.05 -0.22 14.28
CA SER A 169 -20.63 0.37 15.55
C SER A 169 -21.64 -0.01 16.65
N PRO A 170 -21.21 -0.05 17.93
CA PRO A 170 -22.12 -0.21 19.06
C PRO A 170 -23.16 0.92 19.13
N GLU A 171 -22.76 2.13 18.73
CA GLU A 171 -23.61 3.31 18.57
C GLU A 171 -23.96 3.49 17.09
N LYS A 172 -24.99 2.81 16.58
CA LYS A 172 -25.40 2.90 15.15
C LYS A 172 -25.48 4.36 14.66
N LYS A 173 -24.47 4.79 13.91
CA LYS A 173 -24.50 6.05 13.16
C LYS A 173 -24.33 5.73 11.67
N ALA A 174 -25.35 6.05 10.88
CA ALA A 174 -25.26 6.02 9.43
C ALA A 174 -24.35 7.16 8.96
N VAL A 175 -23.35 6.86 8.13
CA VAL A 175 -22.53 7.89 7.48
C VAL A 175 -23.18 8.23 6.15
N VAL A 176 -23.61 9.47 5.99
CA VAL A 176 -24.10 9.96 4.69
C VAL A 176 -22.89 10.22 3.80
N VAL A 177 -22.83 9.53 2.66
CA VAL A 177 -21.82 9.82 1.62
C VAL A 177 -22.15 11.18 1.02
N GLN A 178 -21.35 12.20 1.36
CA GLN A 178 -21.46 13.52 0.75
C GLN A 178 -20.63 13.53 -0.53
N LYS A 179 -21.30 13.73 -1.67
CA LYS A 179 -20.64 13.91 -2.96
C LYS A 179 -19.88 15.23 -2.95
N LYS A 180 -18.56 15.16 -2.84
CA LYS A 180 -17.63 16.29 -2.96
C LYS A 180 -17.05 16.36 -4.37
N ALA A 181 -16.35 17.45 -4.67
CA ALA A 181 -15.53 17.55 -5.87
C ALA A 181 -14.50 16.40 -5.91
N THR A 182 -14.21 15.92 -7.12
CA THR A 182 -13.18 14.91 -7.37
C THR A 182 -11.83 15.45 -6.91
N ILE A 183 -11.14 14.67 -6.07
CA ILE A 183 -9.76 14.95 -5.70
C ILE A 183 -8.87 14.41 -6.81
N VAL A 184 -8.05 15.25 -7.42
CA VAL A 184 -7.09 14.85 -8.46
C VAL A 184 -5.70 14.82 -7.88
N GLN A 185 -4.95 13.75 -8.12
CA GLN A 185 -3.54 13.67 -7.79
C GLN A 185 -2.73 13.26 -9.01
N ASN A 186 -1.66 14.00 -9.29
CA ASN A 186 -0.68 13.59 -10.29
C ASN A 186 0.50 12.89 -9.61
N LEU A 187 1.00 11.84 -10.24
CA LEU A 187 2.21 11.11 -9.88
C LEU A 187 3.19 11.20 -11.04
N PHE A 188 4.41 11.63 -10.73
CA PHE A 188 5.52 11.71 -11.68
C PHE A 188 6.61 10.76 -11.23
N VAL A 189 6.85 9.70 -11.99
CA VAL A 189 7.89 8.70 -11.69
C VAL A 189 9.12 8.96 -12.56
N GLN A 190 10.26 9.22 -11.93
CA GLN A 190 11.50 9.52 -12.63
C GLN A 190 12.07 8.27 -13.30
N LYS A 191 12.71 8.45 -14.46
CA LYS A 191 13.42 7.38 -15.19
C LYS A 191 14.82 7.09 -14.62
N LYS A 192 15.44 8.11 -14.01
CA LYS A 192 16.83 8.10 -13.52
C LYS A 192 17.02 9.24 -12.52
N GLY A 193 18.18 9.28 -11.86
CA GLY A 193 18.53 10.37 -10.95
C GLY A 193 17.88 10.25 -9.56
N PHE A 194 17.52 9.04 -9.16
CA PHE A 194 16.93 8.78 -7.85
C PHE A 194 17.87 9.26 -6.74
N ALA A 195 17.34 10.06 -5.82
CA ALA A 195 18.05 10.39 -4.60
C ALA A 195 18.00 9.17 -3.67
N LYS A 196 19.17 8.66 -3.31
CA LYS A 196 19.33 7.52 -2.40
C LYS A 196 20.05 7.96 -1.15
N GLY A 197 19.66 7.40 -0.02
CA GLY A 197 20.32 7.66 1.24
C GLY A 197 20.14 6.50 2.21
N THR A 198 21.11 6.37 3.10
CA THR A 198 21.13 5.33 4.12
C THR A 198 21.36 6.00 5.47
N TYR A 199 20.59 5.58 6.46
CA TYR A 199 20.75 6.01 7.84
C TYR A 199 20.78 4.81 8.77
N THR A 200 21.66 4.86 9.77
CA THR A 200 21.77 3.83 10.80
C THR A 200 21.59 4.46 12.17
N TRP A 201 20.63 3.94 12.92
CA TRP A 201 20.34 4.33 14.29
C TRP A 201 20.84 3.25 15.24
N THR A 202 21.99 3.52 15.86
CA THR A 202 22.55 2.70 16.94
C THR A 202 22.03 3.20 18.28
N MET A 203 21.25 2.38 18.96
CA MET A 203 20.73 2.63 20.31
C MET A 203 21.56 1.84 21.31
N ASN A 204 22.36 2.51 22.14
CA ASN A 204 23.16 1.85 23.18
C ASN A 204 22.41 1.69 24.52
N ASN A 205 21.22 2.27 24.64
CA ASN A 205 20.37 2.24 25.83
C ASN A 205 18.97 1.65 25.52
N PHE A 206 18.91 0.63 24.67
CA PHE A 206 17.64 0.04 24.23
C PHE A 206 16.74 -0.42 25.41
N LEU A 207 17.32 -0.90 26.51
CA LEU A 207 16.55 -1.32 27.69
C LEU A 207 15.74 -0.17 28.30
N GLU A 208 16.25 1.06 28.27
CA GLU A 208 15.51 2.25 28.70
C GLU A 208 14.46 2.67 27.67
N LEU A 209 14.81 2.57 26.38
CA LEU A 209 13.90 2.87 25.29
C LEU A 209 12.71 1.91 25.26
N ASP A 210 12.91 0.63 25.61
CA ASP A 210 11.87 -0.39 25.69
C ASP A 210 10.81 -0.12 26.76
N LEU A 211 11.08 0.80 27.69
CA LEU A 211 10.10 1.29 28.67
C LEU A 211 9.27 2.47 28.14
N LYS A 212 9.73 3.11 27.06
CA LYS A 212 9.01 4.22 26.42
C LYS A 212 7.95 3.67 25.47
N HIS A 213 6.84 4.38 25.38
CA HIS A 213 5.83 4.08 24.36
C HIS A 213 6.38 4.32 22.94
N PHE A 214 7.16 5.39 22.77
CA PHE A 214 7.70 5.79 21.48
C PHE A 214 9.15 6.27 21.63
N ALA A 215 10.00 5.90 20.67
CA ALA A 215 11.38 6.35 20.54
C ALA A 215 11.62 6.94 19.14
N LYS A 216 12.20 8.14 19.10
CA LYS A 216 12.54 8.88 17.87
C LYS A 216 14.05 8.84 17.66
N SER A 217 14.49 8.52 16.44
CA SER A 217 15.90 8.68 16.05
C SER A 217 16.27 10.16 15.86
N PRO A 218 17.56 10.51 15.88
CA PRO A 218 18.02 11.74 15.26
C PRO A 218 17.51 11.87 13.82
N THR A 219 17.31 13.11 13.38
CA THR A 219 16.91 13.41 12.00
C THR A 219 18.08 13.21 11.05
N PHE A 220 17.80 12.73 9.84
CA PHE A 220 18.79 12.54 8.78
C PHE A 220 18.23 13.02 7.44
N GLU A 221 19.11 13.37 6.50
CA GLU A 221 18.69 13.96 5.22
C GLU A 221 18.84 12.98 4.05
N VAL A 222 17.81 12.88 3.22
CA VAL A 222 17.84 12.17 1.93
C VAL A 222 17.08 12.97 0.90
N GLY A 223 17.75 13.29 -0.22
CA GLY A 223 17.17 14.03 -1.33
C GLY A 223 16.66 15.43 -0.95
N GLY A 224 17.38 16.13 -0.07
CA GLY A 224 17.02 17.48 0.39
C GLY A 224 15.90 17.51 1.42
N HIS A 225 15.52 16.35 1.98
CA HIS A 225 14.46 16.24 2.97
C HIS A 225 14.95 15.55 4.23
N LYS A 226 14.50 16.04 5.38
CA LYS A 226 14.76 15.52 6.72
C LYS A 226 13.74 14.46 7.07
N TRP A 227 14.25 13.35 7.53
CA TRP A 227 13.49 12.17 7.94
C TRP A 227 13.91 11.74 9.33
N TYR A 228 13.07 10.94 9.98
CA TYR A 228 13.48 10.21 11.18
C TYR A 228 12.78 8.84 11.25
N ILE A 229 13.42 7.90 11.95
CA ILE A 229 12.83 6.61 12.28
C ILE A 229 12.09 6.77 13.61
N GLY A 230 10.83 6.35 13.64
CA GLY A 230 10.05 6.19 14.86
C GLY A 230 9.89 4.71 15.18
N MET A 231 10.09 4.36 16.44
CA MET A 231 9.99 3.01 16.96
C MET A 231 8.97 2.97 18.10
N TYR A 232 8.12 1.95 18.08
CA TYR A 232 7.30 1.56 19.22
C TYR A 232 7.81 0.22 19.74
N PRO A 233 8.69 0.21 20.76
CA PRO A 233 9.44 -0.97 21.20
C PRO A 233 8.59 -2.18 21.59
N ARG A 234 7.35 -1.94 22.00
CA ARG A 234 6.37 -2.95 22.44
C ARG A 234 5.11 -2.95 21.57
N GLY A 235 5.19 -2.32 20.40
CA GLY A 235 4.07 -2.11 19.51
C GLY A 235 3.30 -0.83 19.79
N ASP A 236 2.50 -0.43 18.81
CA ASP A 236 1.63 0.74 18.86
C ASP A 236 0.15 0.33 19.04
N LYS A 237 -0.80 1.22 18.74
CA LYS A 237 -2.23 0.91 18.85
C LYS A 237 -2.72 -0.18 17.87
N TYR A 238 -1.89 -0.60 16.91
CA TYR A 238 -2.20 -1.60 15.89
C TYR A 238 -1.44 -2.92 16.09
N SER A 239 -0.47 -2.96 17.00
CA SER A 239 0.32 -4.14 17.31
C SER A 239 0.59 -4.23 18.80
N THR A 240 0.31 -5.38 19.41
CA THR A 240 0.53 -5.59 20.85
C THR A 240 1.65 -6.60 21.14
N ASP A 241 2.13 -7.32 20.13
CA ASP A 241 3.09 -8.42 20.26
C ASP A 241 4.28 -8.32 19.31
N CYS A 242 4.35 -7.25 18.51
CA CYS A 242 5.46 -6.94 17.63
C CYS A 242 6.02 -5.54 17.91
N LEU A 243 7.31 -5.38 17.66
CA LEU A 243 7.95 -4.09 17.48
C LEU A 243 7.36 -3.41 16.24
N SER A 244 6.97 -2.15 16.37
CA SER A 244 6.57 -1.33 15.23
C SER A 244 7.70 -0.39 14.83
N LEU A 245 7.92 -0.26 13.52
CA LEU A 245 8.88 0.67 12.94
C LEU A 245 8.21 1.49 11.85
N TYR A 246 8.49 2.80 11.85
CA TYR A 246 7.99 3.74 10.86
C TYR A 246 9.05 4.75 10.46
N LEU A 247 8.95 5.25 9.24
CA LEU A 247 9.65 6.41 8.74
C LEU A 247 8.69 7.59 8.71
N PHE A 248 9.17 8.71 9.20
CA PHE A 248 8.48 9.98 9.23
C PHE A 248 9.27 11.01 8.44
N LEU A 249 8.55 11.83 7.68
CA LEU A 249 9.07 13.11 7.22
C LEU A 249 9.10 14.05 8.42
N ASP A 250 10.16 14.85 8.57
CA ASP A 250 10.21 15.83 9.66
C ASP A 250 9.27 17.00 9.37
N ALA A 251 8.53 17.46 10.38
CA ALA A 251 7.53 18.52 10.25
C ALA A 251 8.11 19.85 9.74
N SER A 252 9.42 20.07 9.92
CA SER A 252 10.10 21.24 9.36
C SER A 252 10.10 21.27 7.83
N ASP A 253 9.90 20.13 7.17
CA ASP A 253 9.77 20.05 5.71
C ASP A 253 8.31 20.06 5.24
N GLU A 254 7.34 19.61 6.05
CA GLU A 254 5.94 19.48 5.62
C GLU A 254 5.32 20.79 5.09
N HIS A 255 5.76 21.94 5.61
CA HIS A 255 5.24 23.26 5.22
C HIS A 255 5.91 23.87 3.97
N HIS A 256 6.95 23.23 3.42
CA HIS A 256 7.77 23.78 2.33
C HIS A 256 7.73 22.96 1.03
N LEU A 257 6.98 21.85 0.96
CA LEU A 257 6.89 21.07 -0.27
C LEU A 257 5.77 21.58 -1.20
N GLU A 258 6.17 22.13 -2.35
CA GLU A 258 5.29 22.37 -3.51
C GLU A 258 4.72 21.06 -4.09
N SER A 259 5.37 19.92 -3.80
CA SER A 259 4.99 18.58 -4.26
C SER A 259 5.41 17.53 -3.25
N LYS A 260 4.55 16.57 -2.92
CA LYS A 260 4.90 15.37 -2.13
C LYS A 260 5.97 14.53 -2.84
N LYS A 261 6.76 13.75 -2.11
CA LYS A 261 7.76 12.83 -2.68
C LYS A 261 7.22 11.42 -2.84
N VAL A 262 7.78 10.70 -3.79
CA VAL A 262 7.46 9.29 -4.05
C VAL A 262 8.65 8.45 -3.63
N VAL A 263 8.45 7.57 -2.67
CA VAL A 263 9.55 6.89 -1.96
C VAL A 263 9.44 5.38 -2.09
N ILE A 264 10.60 4.71 -2.02
CA ILE A 264 10.74 3.30 -1.71
C ILE A 264 11.70 3.23 -0.52
N MET A 265 11.35 2.47 0.50
CA MET A 265 12.13 2.36 1.72
C MET A 265 12.39 0.90 2.07
N THR A 266 13.58 0.62 2.57
CA THR A 266 13.91 -0.62 3.27
C THR A 266 14.28 -0.29 4.70
N MET A 267 13.61 -0.90 5.69
CA MET A 267 14.03 -0.86 7.09
C MET A 267 14.54 -2.22 7.52
N SER A 268 15.59 -2.22 8.35
CA SER A 268 16.23 -3.43 8.82
C SER A 268 16.63 -3.33 10.29
N ILE A 269 16.62 -4.47 10.99
CA ILE A 269 17.23 -4.63 12.32
C ILE A 269 18.39 -5.61 12.17
N LEU A 270 19.57 -5.23 12.66
CA LEU A 270 20.78 -6.03 12.57
C LEU A 270 20.81 -7.09 13.68
N ASP A 271 20.95 -8.35 13.29
CA ASP A 271 21.48 -9.42 14.14
C ASP A 271 22.99 -9.18 14.28
N GLN A 272 23.38 -8.63 15.43
CA GLN A 272 24.75 -8.22 15.74
C GLN A 272 25.70 -9.41 15.96
N LYS A 273 25.17 -10.63 16.09
CA LYS A 273 25.98 -11.85 16.29
C LYS A 273 26.36 -12.50 14.96
N ASN A 274 25.41 -12.57 14.03
CA ASN A 274 25.59 -13.27 12.76
C ASN A 274 25.76 -12.33 11.55
N GLY A 275 25.63 -11.01 11.74
CA GLY A 275 25.72 -10.02 10.67
C GLY A 275 24.52 -10.05 9.69
N LYS A 276 23.44 -10.72 10.06
CA LYS A 276 22.22 -10.83 9.24
C LYS A 276 21.25 -9.70 9.57
N HIS A 277 20.34 -9.41 8.64
CA HIS A 277 19.31 -8.40 8.86
C HIS A 277 17.93 -9.01 8.74
N PHE A 278 17.07 -8.73 9.74
CA PHE A 278 15.63 -8.82 9.53
C PHE A 278 15.17 -7.56 8.82
N THR A 279 14.53 -7.69 7.65
CA THR A 279 14.30 -6.57 6.73
C THR A 279 12.86 -6.53 6.23
N GLY A 280 12.28 -5.33 6.22
CA GLY A 280 11.04 -5.01 5.51
C GLY A 280 11.31 -3.98 4.42
N THR A 281 10.86 -4.24 3.20
CA THR A 281 10.95 -3.30 2.07
C THR A 281 9.54 -2.88 1.68
N SER A 282 9.32 -1.57 1.62
CA SER A 282 8.07 -1.00 1.14
C SER A 282 8.00 -1.14 -0.38
N ASP A 283 6.78 -1.12 -0.88
CA ASP A 283 6.55 -0.78 -2.27
C ASP A 283 6.60 0.76 -2.45
N LEU A 284 6.22 1.25 -3.62
CA LEU A 284 6.18 2.68 -3.93
C LEU A 284 4.98 3.34 -3.25
N TRP A 285 5.20 4.50 -2.64
CA TRP A 285 4.15 5.27 -1.98
C TRP A 285 4.41 6.77 -2.05
N VAL A 286 3.35 7.57 -2.09
CA VAL A 286 3.41 9.03 -1.99
C VAL A 286 3.49 9.43 -0.53
N CYS A 287 4.54 10.15 -0.15
CA CYS A 287 4.74 10.63 1.21
C CYS A 287 3.65 11.65 1.59
N GLY A 288 3.04 11.45 2.75
CA GLY A 288 2.04 12.35 3.30
C GLY A 288 1.71 12.04 4.76
N GLU A 289 1.46 10.76 5.07
CA GLU A 289 1.46 10.23 6.45
C GLU A 289 2.76 9.44 6.68
N SER A 290 3.05 9.06 7.93
CA SER A 290 4.15 8.13 8.24
C SER A 290 3.90 6.74 7.66
N TRP A 291 4.96 5.96 7.40
CA TRP A 291 4.80 4.57 6.95
C TRP A 291 5.86 3.64 7.44
N GLY A 292 5.45 2.40 7.52
CA GLY A 292 6.26 1.31 8.00
C GLY A 292 5.33 0.17 8.33
N TRP A 293 5.66 -0.53 9.40
CA TRP A 293 5.01 -1.77 9.75
C TRP A 293 4.66 -1.75 11.23
N PRO A 294 3.35 -1.77 11.58
CA PRO A 294 2.94 -1.97 12.95
C PRO A 294 3.45 -3.31 13.49
N ASN A 295 3.37 -4.36 12.68
CA ASN A 295 3.90 -5.69 12.97
C ASN A 295 5.25 -5.91 12.28
N PHE A 296 6.26 -5.09 12.56
CA PHE A 296 7.56 -5.23 11.89
C PHE A 296 8.28 -6.51 12.35
N PHE A 297 8.50 -6.68 13.65
CA PHE A 297 9.24 -7.83 14.17
C PHE A 297 8.72 -8.32 15.52
N GLY A 298 8.42 -9.63 15.64
CA GLY A 298 7.80 -10.20 16.83
C GLY A 298 8.66 -10.01 18.10
N LEU A 299 8.06 -9.51 19.19
CA LEU A 299 8.78 -9.13 20.40
C LEU A 299 9.53 -10.29 21.04
N LYS A 300 8.94 -11.49 21.00
CA LYS A 300 9.57 -12.72 21.52
C LYS A 300 10.91 -12.99 20.83
N ASN A 301 10.94 -12.90 19.50
CA ASN A 301 12.15 -13.18 18.72
C ASN A 301 13.14 -12.02 18.80
N PHE A 302 12.63 -10.79 18.84
CA PHE A 302 13.46 -9.59 18.95
C PHE A 302 14.23 -9.53 20.27
N LYS A 303 13.59 -9.93 21.38
CA LYS A 303 14.19 -9.94 22.72
C LYS A 303 14.88 -11.26 23.08
N ASP A 304 14.85 -12.25 22.19
CA ASP A 304 15.57 -13.51 22.39
C ASP A 304 17.08 -13.25 22.35
N PRO A 305 17.83 -13.48 23.45
CA PRO A 305 19.27 -13.27 23.47
C PRO A 305 20.02 -14.11 22.43
N SER A 306 19.47 -15.23 21.99
CA SER A 306 20.08 -16.07 20.93
C SER A 306 20.01 -15.43 19.55
N GLY A 307 19.01 -14.55 19.31
CA GLY A 307 18.75 -13.92 18.01
C GLY A 307 19.67 -12.75 17.66
N GLY A 308 20.41 -12.19 18.63
CA GLY A 308 21.44 -11.17 18.38
C GLY A 308 20.93 -9.78 18.00
N TYR A 309 19.62 -9.55 18.00
CA TYR A 309 19.02 -8.24 17.66
C TYR A 309 19.16 -7.21 18.79
N VAL A 310 19.17 -7.67 20.05
CA VAL A 310 19.51 -6.89 21.23
C VAL A 310 20.71 -7.56 21.91
N VAL A 311 21.86 -6.89 21.94
CA VAL A 311 23.09 -7.39 22.57
C VAL A 311 23.47 -6.46 23.71
N GLY A 312 23.37 -6.95 24.95
CA GLY A 312 23.41 -6.09 26.14
C GLY A 312 22.25 -5.09 26.12
N SER A 313 22.55 -3.82 25.88
CA SER A 313 21.56 -2.77 25.65
C SER A 313 21.64 -2.15 24.25
N SER A 314 22.40 -2.76 23.34
CA SER A 314 22.59 -2.30 21.96
C SER A 314 21.53 -2.86 21.02
N CYS A 315 20.88 -2.00 20.24
CA CYS A 315 20.02 -2.34 19.10
C CYS A 315 20.38 -1.44 17.91
N ILE A 316 20.44 -2.00 16.70
CA ILE A 316 20.85 -1.26 15.49
C ILE A 316 19.76 -1.39 14.43
N VAL A 317 19.16 -0.26 14.09
CA VAL A 317 18.15 -0.14 13.03
C VAL A 317 18.76 0.61 11.86
N LYS A 318 18.49 0.15 10.64
CA LYS A 318 18.92 0.78 9.40
C LYS A 318 17.71 1.16 8.56
N ALA A 319 17.76 2.30 7.89
CA ALA A 319 16.82 2.70 6.87
C ALA A 319 17.58 3.06 5.58
N ASP A 320 17.22 2.40 4.48
CA ASP A 320 17.64 2.73 3.12
C ASP A 320 16.45 3.35 2.39
N LEU A 321 16.62 4.58 1.89
CA LEU A 321 15.56 5.35 1.24
C LEU A 321 15.96 5.61 -0.22
N THR A 322 14.99 5.50 -1.13
CA THR A 322 15.10 5.92 -2.52
C THR A 322 13.91 6.80 -2.87
N ILE A 323 14.16 8.06 -3.22
CA ILE A 323 13.14 8.95 -3.80
C ILE A 323 13.14 8.74 -5.30
N VAL A 324 12.00 8.28 -5.82
CA VAL A 324 11.81 7.87 -7.22
C VAL A 324 10.93 8.82 -8.02
N GLY A 325 10.42 9.88 -7.40
CA GLY A 325 9.48 10.79 -8.04
C GLY A 325 8.85 11.81 -7.11
N SER A 326 7.81 12.44 -7.62
CA SER A 326 7.03 13.48 -6.94
C SER A 326 5.54 13.33 -7.23
N SER A 327 4.71 13.96 -6.41
CA SER A 327 3.27 14.00 -6.57
C SER A 327 2.74 15.37 -6.16
N ASN A 328 1.75 15.89 -6.89
CA ASN A 328 1.05 17.12 -6.54
C ASN A 328 -0.45 16.93 -6.70
N ASP A 329 -1.19 17.81 -6.06
CA ASP A 329 -2.63 17.90 -6.24
C ASP A 329 -2.90 18.58 -7.59
N GLY A 330 -3.90 18.08 -8.33
CA GLY A 330 -4.27 18.54 -9.67
C GLY A 330 -5.50 19.42 -9.71
#